data_AF-A0A1H7DQ96-F1
#
_entry.id   AF-A0A1H7DQ96-F1
#
_cell.length_a   1.000
_cell.length_b   1.000
_cell.length_c   1.000
_cell.angle_alpha   90.00
_cell.angle_beta   90.00
_cell.angle_gamma   90.00
#
_symmetry.space_group_name_H-M   'P 1'
#
loop_
_entity.id
_entity.type
_entity.pdbx_description
1 polymer ?
#
loop_
_entity_poly.entity_id
_entity_poly.type
_entity_poly.pdbx_seq_one_letter_code
_entity_poly.pdbx_strand_id
1 'polypeptide(L)'
;MGFWDRFRRRTAERPARREQEMRETRANYCTESFRQILSAAKALRHHHGINRTQAHFDDMLGYGLAQRYTDQTEEMAVMTAAILASHCGPDAVTMFVLHLRDRGLAFGLRLSEDRLFPESPLARQMTGTLDVYDLAADYAASGELEQDSGPFRGPAQVLWDAGYTGLPRDDLRVDQAAVELVAAALNPWNIRLSVKPGYN
;
A
#
# COMPACT_ATOMS: atom_id res chain seq x y z
N MET A 1 -23.32 -39.51 17.44
CA MET A 1 -22.85 -38.10 17.47
C MET A 1 -23.83 -37.25 18.25
N GLY A 2 -23.40 -36.71 19.39
CA GLY A 2 -24.26 -35.98 20.32
C GLY A 2 -24.60 -34.55 19.86
N PHE A 3 -25.71 -34.02 20.37
CA PHE A 3 -26.12 -32.61 20.19
C PHE A 3 -25.00 -31.62 20.59
N TRP A 4 -24.29 -31.91 21.68
CA TRP A 4 -23.19 -31.10 22.20
C TRP A 4 -21.96 -31.05 21.28
N ASP A 5 -21.66 -32.12 20.53
CA ASP A 5 -20.58 -32.11 19.53
C ASP A 5 -20.95 -31.25 18.31
N ARG A 6 -22.21 -31.29 17.87
CA ARG A 6 -22.71 -30.43 16.79
C ARG A 6 -22.79 -28.96 17.21
N PHE A 7 -23.12 -28.68 18.46
CA PHE A 7 -23.13 -27.32 18.99
C PHE A 7 -21.72 -26.75 19.09
N ARG A 8 -20.75 -27.49 19.66
CA ARG A 8 -19.34 -27.07 19.74
C ARG A 8 -18.70 -26.87 18.36
N ARG A 9 -18.98 -27.74 17.39
CA ARG A 9 -18.52 -27.54 16.00
C ARG A 9 -19.09 -26.29 15.39
N ARG A 10 -20.40 -26.05 15.51
CA ARG A 10 -21.04 -24.83 14.98
C ARG A 10 -20.56 -23.54 15.67
N THR A 11 -20.23 -23.58 16.96
CA THR A 11 -19.70 -22.41 17.68
C THR A 11 -18.23 -22.15 17.39
N ALA A 12 -17.44 -23.18 17.06
CA ALA A 12 -16.03 -23.03 16.66
C ALA A 12 -15.86 -22.70 15.15
N GLU A 13 -16.75 -23.20 14.28
CA GLU A 13 -16.70 -22.97 12.83
C GLU A 13 -17.11 -21.54 12.45
N ARG A 14 -17.98 -20.89 13.22
CA ARG A 14 -18.43 -19.50 12.99
C ARG A 14 -17.32 -18.43 13.12
N PRO A 15 -16.50 -18.42 14.19
CA PRO A 15 -15.38 -17.47 14.29
C PRO A 15 -14.30 -17.75 13.25
N ALA A 16 -13.97 -19.02 12.98
CA ALA A 16 -12.99 -19.39 11.96
C ALA A 16 -13.41 -18.93 10.54
N ARG A 17 -14.69 -19.09 10.17
CA ARG A 17 -15.22 -18.59 8.90
C ARG A 17 -15.21 -17.06 8.81
N ARG A 18 -15.60 -16.36 9.88
CA ARG A 18 -15.53 -14.89 9.92
C ARG A 18 -14.09 -14.37 9.81
N GLU A 19 -13.15 -15.01 10.48
CA GLU A 19 -11.73 -14.68 10.35
C GLU A 19 -11.22 -14.88 8.93
N GLN A 20 -11.64 -15.96 8.27
CA GLN A 20 -11.30 -16.21 6.88
C GLN A 20 -11.92 -15.16 5.95
N GLU A 21 -13.21 -14.86 6.07
CA GLU A 21 -13.91 -13.81 5.29
C GLU A 21 -13.24 -12.43 5.46
N MET A 22 -12.83 -12.09 6.69
CA MET A 22 -12.09 -10.85 6.96
C MET A 22 -10.71 -10.83 6.31
N ARG A 23 -9.99 -11.96 6.29
CA ARG A 23 -8.69 -12.07 5.61
C ARG A 23 -8.84 -11.92 4.10
N GLU A 24 -9.82 -12.59 3.50
CA GLU A 24 -10.11 -12.50 2.07
C GLU A 24 -10.51 -11.07 1.68
N THR A 25 -11.34 -10.40 2.48
CA THR A 25 -11.72 -9.01 2.26
C THR A 25 -10.51 -8.06 2.31
N ARG A 26 -9.62 -8.24 3.30
CA ARG A 26 -8.37 -7.45 3.38
C ARG A 26 -7.44 -7.70 2.21
N ALA A 27 -7.32 -8.95 1.77
CA ALA A 27 -6.53 -9.30 0.59
C ALA A 27 -7.08 -8.60 -0.66
N ASN A 28 -8.39 -8.57 -0.85
CA ASN A 28 -9.04 -7.86 -1.95
C ASN A 28 -8.76 -6.35 -1.89
N TYR A 29 -8.86 -5.73 -0.70
CA TYR A 29 -8.50 -4.32 -0.54
C TYR A 29 -7.04 -4.05 -0.85
N CYS A 30 -6.13 -4.94 -0.44
CA CYS A 30 -4.71 -4.82 -0.73
C CYS A 30 -4.47 -4.84 -2.25
N THR A 31 -4.96 -5.87 -2.94
CA THR A 31 -4.83 -6.03 -4.39
C THR A 31 -5.40 -4.83 -5.14
N GLU A 32 -6.60 -4.39 -4.79
CA GLU A 32 -7.24 -3.26 -5.44
C GLU A 32 -6.50 -1.95 -5.17
N SER A 33 -5.97 -1.74 -3.97
CA SER A 33 -5.16 -0.56 -3.63
C SER A 33 -3.86 -0.53 -4.44
N PHE A 34 -3.14 -1.65 -4.56
CA PHE A 34 -1.96 -1.76 -5.42
C PHE A 34 -2.29 -1.45 -6.88
N ARG A 35 -3.39 -2.01 -7.40
CA ARG A 35 -3.86 -1.75 -8.75
C ARG A 35 -4.12 -0.25 -8.99
N GLN A 36 -4.75 0.42 -8.03
CA GLN A 36 -5.01 1.86 -8.11
C GLN A 36 -3.72 2.69 -8.05
N ILE A 37 -2.78 2.32 -7.18
CA ILE A 37 -1.47 2.97 -7.04
C ILE A 37 -0.67 2.85 -8.35
N LEU A 38 -0.56 1.65 -8.91
CA LEU A 38 0.12 1.42 -10.19
C LEU A 38 -0.57 2.14 -11.34
N SER A 39 -1.91 2.12 -11.39
CA SER A 39 -2.69 2.87 -12.38
C SER A 39 -2.45 4.39 -12.29
N ALA A 40 -2.35 4.94 -11.08
CA ALA A 40 -2.06 6.36 -10.87
C ALA A 40 -0.63 6.69 -11.32
N ALA A 41 0.36 5.88 -10.94
CA ALA A 41 1.75 6.06 -11.36
C ALA A 41 1.91 5.98 -12.88
N LYS A 42 1.25 5.00 -13.52
CA LYS A 42 1.19 4.88 -14.99
C LYS A 42 0.56 6.12 -15.64
N ALA A 43 -0.53 6.64 -15.07
CA ALA A 43 -1.16 7.86 -15.59
C ALA A 43 -0.23 9.08 -15.47
N LEU A 44 0.51 9.23 -14.37
CA LEU A 44 1.52 10.28 -14.21
C LEU A 44 2.60 10.19 -15.30
N ARG A 45 3.08 8.99 -15.61
CA ARG A 45 4.07 8.78 -16.67
C ARG A 45 3.51 9.12 -18.04
N HIS A 46 2.40 8.53 -18.45
CA HIS A 46 1.90 8.67 -19.81
C HIS A 46 1.26 10.03 -20.12
N HIS A 47 0.52 10.61 -19.17
CA HIS A 47 -0.24 11.83 -19.43
C HIS A 47 0.52 13.09 -19.01
N HIS A 48 1.40 12.99 -18.02
CA HIS A 48 2.13 14.14 -17.48
C HIS A 48 3.64 14.08 -17.75
N GLY A 49 4.16 12.96 -18.28
CA GLY A 49 5.59 12.76 -18.46
C GLY A 49 6.35 12.69 -17.14
N ILE A 50 5.64 12.43 -16.03
CA ILE A 50 6.22 12.45 -14.69
C ILE A 50 6.66 11.05 -14.30
N ASN A 51 7.91 10.89 -13.89
CA ASN A 51 8.48 9.60 -13.47
C ASN A 51 8.90 9.62 -12.00
N ARG A 52 9.14 8.44 -11.44
CA ARG A 52 9.51 8.30 -10.03
C ARG A 52 10.79 9.02 -9.64
N THR A 53 11.71 9.36 -10.55
CA THR A 53 12.96 10.04 -10.15
C THR A 53 12.80 11.55 -10.01
N GLN A 54 11.65 12.11 -10.39
CA GLN A 54 11.37 13.53 -10.28
C GLN A 54 10.88 13.93 -8.88
N ALA A 55 11.29 15.13 -8.44
CA ALA A 55 11.08 15.62 -7.08
C ALA A 55 9.61 15.74 -6.64
N HIS A 56 8.69 15.93 -7.58
CA HIS A 56 7.25 16.12 -7.31
C HIS A 56 6.41 14.89 -7.62
N PHE A 57 7.03 13.75 -7.96
CA PHE A 57 6.29 12.53 -8.29
C PHE A 57 5.43 12.05 -7.12
N ASP A 58 6.02 11.94 -5.92
CA ASP A 58 5.34 11.44 -4.73
C ASP A 58 4.15 12.34 -4.38
N ASP A 59 4.34 13.66 -4.48
CA ASP A 59 3.28 14.64 -4.20
C ASP A 59 2.10 14.49 -5.16
N MET A 60 2.39 14.35 -6.46
CA MET A 60 1.39 14.15 -7.51
C MET A 60 0.71 12.78 -7.41
N LEU A 61 1.43 11.74 -6.99
CA LEU A 61 0.88 10.40 -6.78
C LEU A 61 -0.14 10.42 -5.64
N GLY A 62 0.24 10.99 -4.49
CA GLY A 62 -0.64 11.11 -3.33
C GLY A 62 -1.89 11.94 -3.65
N TYR A 63 -1.72 13.10 -4.29
CA TYR A 63 -2.83 13.93 -4.74
C TYR A 63 -3.76 13.20 -5.73
N GLY A 64 -3.18 12.61 -6.78
CA GLY A 64 -3.93 11.92 -7.83
C GLY A 64 -4.73 10.73 -7.31
N LEU A 65 -4.19 10.01 -6.32
CA LEU A 65 -4.91 8.95 -5.61
C LEU A 65 -6.06 9.52 -4.78
N ALA A 66 -5.83 10.57 -3.98
CA ALA A 66 -6.87 11.20 -3.19
C ALA A 66 -8.03 11.74 -4.05
N GLN A 67 -7.74 12.19 -5.27
CA GLN A 67 -8.78 12.62 -6.22
C GLN A 67 -9.75 11.49 -6.63
N ARG A 68 -9.28 10.24 -6.66
CA ARG A 68 -10.06 9.05 -7.07
C ARG A 68 -10.92 8.49 -5.94
N TYR A 69 -10.74 8.97 -4.72
CA TYR A 69 -11.32 8.40 -3.49
C TYR A 69 -12.67 9.02 -3.07
N THR A 70 -13.49 9.49 -4.02
CA THR A 70 -14.82 10.05 -3.72
C THR A 70 -15.79 9.06 -3.11
N ASP A 71 -15.76 7.81 -3.58
CA ASP A 71 -16.81 6.80 -3.31
C ASP A 71 -16.24 5.50 -2.72
N GLN A 72 -14.99 5.53 -2.25
CA GLN A 72 -14.31 4.38 -1.68
C GLN A 72 -14.55 4.27 -0.16
N THR A 73 -14.46 3.06 0.37
CA THR A 73 -14.67 2.84 1.81
C THR A 73 -13.46 3.30 2.64
N GLU A 74 -13.68 3.52 3.94
CA GLU A 74 -12.59 3.85 4.88
C GLU A 74 -11.49 2.78 4.85
N GLU A 75 -11.85 1.50 4.77
CA GLU A 75 -10.91 0.40 4.71
C GLU A 75 -9.98 0.50 3.50
N MET A 76 -10.51 0.85 2.32
CA MET A 76 -9.72 1.05 1.11
C MET A 76 -8.76 2.24 1.25
N ALA A 77 -9.23 3.34 1.83
CA ALA A 77 -8.41 4.54 2.02
C ALA A 77 -7.25 4.27 2.98
N VAL A 78 -7.55 3.61 4.10
CA VAL A 78 -6.55 3.22 5.09
C VAL A 78 -5.57 2.17 4.53
N MET A 79 -6.06 1.21 3.74
CA MET A 79 -5.21 0.23 3.06
C MET A 79 -4.25 0.90 2.07
N THR A 80 -4.76 1.83 1.26
CA THR A 80 -3.93 2.60 0.33
C THR A 80 -2.88 3.43 1.07
N ALA A 81 -3.25 4.08 2.18
CA ALA A 81 -2.30 4.79 3.01
C ALA A 81 -1.22 3.86 3.59
N ALA A 82 -1.59 2.67 4.07
CA ALA A 82 -0.64 1.68 4.59
C ALA A 82 0.35 1.20 3.51
N ILE A 83 -0.13 0.97 2.28
CA ILE A 83 0.72 0.57 1.15
C ILE A 83 1.64 1.72 0.73
N LEU A 84 1.12 2.95 0.59
CA LEU A 84 1.94 4.11 0.24
C LEU A 84 3.07 4.32 1.27
N ALA A 85 2.73 4.24 2.55
CA ALA A 85 3.67 4.38 3.66
C ALA A 85 4.81 3.34 3.61
N SER A 86 4.48 2.08 3.33
CA SER A 86 5.45 0.98 3.35
C SER A 86 6.19 0.75 2.02
N HIS A 87 5.62 1.19 0.89
CA HIS A 87 6.12 0.83 -0.45
C HIS A 87 6.50 2.04 -1.33
N CYS A 88 5.82 3.18 -1.20
CA CYS A 88 5.89 4.28 -2.18
C CYS A 88 6.54 5.56 -1.62
N GLY A 89 6.82 5.61 -0.32
CA GLY A 89 7.54 6.70 0.32
C GLY A 89 6.65 7.63 1.17
N PRO A 90 7.27 8.38 2.11
CA PRO A 90 6.57 9.19 3.09
C PRO A 90 5.79 10.37 2.49
N ASP A 91 6.32 10.99 1.44
CA ASP A 91 5.70 12.15 0.80
C ASP A 91 4.37 11.76 0.13
N ALA A 92 4.34 10.61 -0.55
CA ALA A 92 3.16 10.13 -1.25
C ALA A 92 2.00 9.85 -0.28
N VAL A 93 2.27 9.20 0.86
CA VAL A 93 1.25 8.96 1.87
C VAL A 93 0.82 10.25 2.57
N THR A 94 1.74 11.19 2.81
CA THR A 94 1.43 12.49 3.42
C THR A 94 0.46 13.27 2.55
N MET A 95 0.77 13.40 1.25
CA MET A 95 -0.08 14.12 0.32
C MET A 95 -1.42 13.44 0.09
N PHE A 96 -1.44 12.11 0.05
CA PHE A 96 -2.70 11.36 0.03
C PHE A 96 -3.57 11.69 1.25
N VAL A 97 -2.99 11.65 2.45
CA VAL A 97 -3.74 11.87 3.69
C VAL A 97 -4.24 13.30 3.83
N LEU A 98 -3.39 14.29 3.53
CA LEU A 98 -3.77 15.71 3.55
C LEU A 98 -4.97 15.98 2.63
N HIS A 99 -4.90 15.50 1.39
CA HIS A 99 -5.96 15.76 0.42
C HIS A 99 -7.26 15.00 0.70
N LEU A 100 -7.23 13.82 1.30
CA LEU A 100 -8.45 13.18 1.78
C LEU A 100 -9.10 14.00 2.91
N ARG A 101 -8.30 14.56 3.83
CA ARG A 101 -8.81 15.42 4.91
C ARG A 101 -9.40 16.73 4.39
N ASP A 102 -8.77 17.38 3.42
CA ASP A 102 -9.28 18.61 2.80
C ASP A 102 -10.65 18.40 2.15
N ARG A 103 -10.95 17.16 1.73
CA ARG A 103 -12.23 16.75 1.15
C ARG A 103 -13.26 16.36 2.20
N GLY A 104 -12.94 16.47 3.49
CA GLY A 104 -13.82 16.11 4.60
C GLY A 104 -13.98 14.61 4.82
N LEU A 105 -13.11 13.77 4.25
CA LEU A 105 -13.16 12.33 4.49
C LEU A 105 -12.54 12.02 5.85
N ALA A 106 -13.34 11.44 6.74
CA ALA A 106 -12.86 10.89 8.00
C ALA A 106 -12.39 9.45 7.75
N PHE A 107 -11.08 9.20 7.87
CA PHE A 107 -10.52 7.87 7.66
C PHE A 107 -9.36 7.61 8.63
N GLY A 108 -9.71 7.31 9.90
CA GLY A 108 -8.85 6.71 10.94
C GLY A 108 -7.40 7.16 11.17
N LEU A 109 -6.89 8.20 10.49
CA LEU A 109 -5.48 8.57 10.40
C LEU A 109 -5.34 10.08 10.62
N ARG A 110 -4.41 10.46 11.49
CA ARG A 110 -4.05 11.84 11.76
C ARG A 110 -2.59 12.10 11.41
N LEU A 111 -2.36 13.19 10.69
CA LEU A 111 -1.03 13.75 10.53
C LEU A 111 -0.70 14.62 11.76
N SER A 112 0.43 14.36 12.41
CA SER A 112 0.93 15.13 13.54
C SER A 112 2.44 15.27 13.42
N GLU A 113 2.91 16.52 13.36
CA GLU A 113 4.33 16.85 13.18
C GLU A 113 4.93 16.11 11.98
N ASP A 114 5.80 15.14 12.23
CA ASP A 114 6.53 14.36 11.25
C ASP A 114 6.00 12.91 11.13
N ARG A 115 4.78 12.62 11.59
CA ARG A 115 4.26 11.24 11.62
C ARG A 115 2.76 11.13 11.30
N LEU A 116 2.41 9.99 10.70
CA LEU A 116 1.04 9.53 10.57
C LEU A 116 0.69 8.64 11.77
N PHE A 117 -0.42 8.97 12.43
CA PHE A 117 -0.91 8.26 13.60
C PHE A 117 -2.25 7.60 13.31
N PRO A 118 -2.35 6.27 13.46
CA PRO A 118 -3.63 5.57 13.37
C PRO A 118 -4.47 5.78 14.64
N GLU A 119 -5.56 6.53 14.49
CA GLU A 119 -6.50 6.87 15.55
C GLU A 119 -7.59 5.81 15.73
N SER A 120 -8.02 5.17 14.64
CA SER A 120 -9.05 4.11 14.69
C SER A 120 -8.44 2.72 14.90
N PRO A 121 -9.18 1.78 15.55
CA PRO A 121 -8.76 0.38 15.64
C PRO A 121 -8.51 -0.26 14.27
N LEU A 122 -9.30 0.13 13.26
CA LEU A 122 -9.14 -0.29 11.88
C LEU A 122 -7.77 0.12 11.33
N ALA A 123 -7.43 1.41 11.45
CA ALA A 123 -6.14 1.94 10.97
C ALA A 123 -4.94 1.30 11.65
N ARG A 124 -5.03 0.99 12.96
CA ARG A 124 -3.95 0.32 13.70
C ARG A 124 -3.67 -1.10 13.21
N GLN A 125 -4.69 -1.79 12.70
CA GLN A 125 -4.58 -3.17 12.25
C GLN A 125 -4.35 -3.30 10.74
N MET A 126 -4.52 -2.21 9.99
CA MET A 126 -4.41 -2.26 8.54
C MET A 126 -2.95 -2.28 8.13
N THR A 127 -2.60 -3.36 7.44
CA THR A 127 -1.29 -3.59 6.82
C THR A 127 -1.56 -4.22 5.46
N GLY A 128 -0.71 -3.94 4.48
CA GLY A 128 -0.89 -4.40 3.12
C GLY A 128 0.44 -4.52 2.41
N THR A 129 0.67 -5.68 1.79
CA THR A 129 1.81 -5.95 0.94
C THR A 129 1.39 -6.96 -0.12
N LEU A 130 2.07 -6.93 -1.26
CA LEU A 130 2.09 -7.99 -2.26
C LEU A 130 3.54 -8.40 -2.49
N ASP A 131 3.75 -9.51 -3.21
CA ASP A 131 5.08 -9.83 -3.72
C ASP A 131 5.42 -8.86 -4.86
N VAL A 132 6.14 -7.79 -4.54
CA VAL A 132 6.51 -6.73 -5.48
C VAL A 132 7.44 -7.26 -6.59
N TYR A 133 8.24 -8.29 -6.29
CA TYR A 133 9.11 -8.92 -7.29
C TYR A 133 8.27 -9.63 -8.34
N ASP A 134 7.34 -10.51 -7.92
CA ASP A 134 6.49 -11.25 -8.88
C ASP A 134 5.61 -10.29 -9.67
N LEU A 135 5.05 -9.28 -9.00
CA LEU A 135 4.28 -8.24 -9.65
C LEU A 135 5.09 -7.56 -10.76
N ALA A 136 6.36 -7.22 -10.49
CA ALA A 136 7.22 -6.59 -11.48
C ALA A 136 7.57 -7.53 -12.65
N ALA A 137 7.81 -8.81 -12.37
CA ALA A 137 8.08 -9.82 -13.39
C ALA A 137 6.87 -10.01 -14.31
N ASP A 138 5.65 -10.04 -13.76
CA ASP A 138 4.40 -10.12 -14.53
C ASP A 138 4.23 -8.89 -15.43
N TYR A 139 4.54 -7.69 -14.92
CA TYR A 139 4.49 -6.46 -15.72
C TYR A 139 5.57 -6.40 -16.82
N ALA A 140 6.76 -6.92 -16.55
CA ALA A 140 7.82 -7.03 -17.56
C ALA A 140 7.43 -8.03 -18.68
N ALA A 141 6.79 -9.14 -18.33
CA ALA A 141 6.36 -10.15 -19.28
C ALA A 141 5.17 -9.69 -20.15
N SER A 142 4.21 -8.98 -19.54
CA SER A 142 3.01 -8.46 -20.24
C SER A 142 3.27 -7.19 -21.04
N GLY A 143 4.26 -6.38 -20.64
CA GLY A 143 4.52 -5.07 -21.23
C GLY A 143 3.47 -4.00 -20.88
N GLU A 144 2.59 -4.28 -19.92
CA GLU A 144 1.49 -3.37 -19.56
C GLU A 144 1.97 -2.09 -18.86
N LEU A 145 3.12 -2.12 -18.20
CA LEU A 145 3.63 -1.00 -17.39
C LEU A 145 5.15 -1.00 -17.43
N GLU A 146 5.78 0.13 -17.74
CA GLU A 146 7.24 0.23 -17.86
C GLU A 146 7.95 0.18 -16.50
N GLN A 147 9.21 -0.23 -16.47
CA GLN A 147 10.00 -0.30 -15.22
C GLN A 147 9.96 1.02 -14.43
N ASP A 148 10.17 2.14 -15.10
CA ASP A 148 10.18 3.47 -14.47
C ASP A 148 8.81 3.95 -13.96
N SER A 149 7.74 3.28 -14.38
CA SER A 149 6.36 3.58 -13.99
C SER A 149 6.01 2.98 -12.62
N GLY A 150 6.89 2.13 -12.05
CA GLY A 150 6.73 1.59 -10.69
C GLY A 150 6.90 2.68 -9.63
N PRO A 151 5.91 2.97 -8.77
CA PRO A 151 5.95 4.07 -7.79
C PRO A 151 6.79 3.76 -6.54
N PHE A 152 7.53 2.66 -6.56
CA PHE A 152 8.13 2.09 -5.36
C PHE A 152 9.40 2.81 -4.94
N ARG A 153 9.66 2.79 -3.63
CA ARG A 153 10.83 3.36 -2.94
C ARG A 153 11.49 2.33 -2.04
N GLY A 154 12.77 2.57 -1.73
CA GLY A 154 13.52 1.75 -0.76
C GLY A 154 13.50 0.27 -1.13
N PRO A 155 13.22 -0.65 -0.18
CA PRO A 155 13.19 -2.09 -0.44
C PRO A 155 12.22 -2.50 -1.55
N ALA A 156 11.02 -1.90 -1.61
CA ALA A 156 10.05 -2.18 -2.66
C ALA A 156 10.59 -1.80 -4.05
N GLN A 157 11.39 -0.74 -4.15
CA GLN A 157 12.03 -0.36 -5.41
C GLN A 157 13.05 -1.41 -5.86
N VAL A 158 13.86 -1.92 -4.92
CA VAL A 158 14.85 -2.97 -5.21
C VAL A 158 14.16 -4.23 -5.75
N LEU A 159 13.08 -4.67 -5.10
CA LEU A 159 12.29 -5.81 -5.54
C LEU A 159 11.65 -5.57 -6.91
N TRP A 160 11.09 -4.38 -7.12
CA TRP A 160 10.49 -3.99 -8.40
C TRP A 160 11.53 -4.05 -9.52
N ASP A 161 12.66 -3.38 -9.34
CA ASP A 161 13.72 -3.33 -10.35
C ASP A 161 14.33 -4.70 -10.63
N ALA A 162 14.49 -5.54 -9.59
CA ALA A 162 14.97 -6.91 -9.72
C ALA A 162 13.99 -7.80 -10.49
N GLY A 163 12.70 -7.80 -10.12
CA GLY A 163 11.68 -8.58 -10.81
C GLY A 163 11.52 -8.15 -12.27
N TYR A 164 11.57 -6.85 -12.53
CA TYR A 164 11.43 -6.30 -13.88
C TYR A 164 12.62 -6.67 -14.80
N THR A 165 13.83 -6.74 -14.25
CA THR A 165 15.06 -7.09 -14.99
C THR A 165 15.37 -8.58 -15.02
N GLY A 166 14.62 -9.40 -14.27
CA GLY A 166 14.84 -10.84 -14.17
C GLY A 166 16.04 -11.24 -13.32
N LEU A 167 16.41 -10.42 -12.32
CA LEU A 167 17.48 -10.74 -11.39
C LEU A 167 17.07 -11.93 -10.51
N PRO A 168 17.93 -12.95 -10.27
CA PRO A 168 17.56 -14.12 -9.48
C PRO A 168 17.05 -13.79 -8.07
N ARG A 169 16.03 -14.53 -7.60
CA ARG A 169 15.44 -14.35 -6.26
C ARG A 169 16.40 -14.67 -5.11
N ASP A 170 17.42 -15.47 -5.37
CA ASP A 170 18.47 -15.82 -4.42
C ASP A 170 19.64 -14.80 -4.41
N ASP A 171 19.57 -13.74 -5.22
CA ASP A 171 20.46 -12.59 -5.07
C ASP A 171 20.28 -11.97 -3.68
N LEU A 172 21.39 -11.77 -2.97
CA LEU A 172 21.41 -11.27 -1.60
C LEU A 172 20.63 -9.96 -1.43
N ARG A 173 20.64 -9.09 -2.45
CA ARG A 173 19.92 -7.80 -2.40
C ARG A 173 18.42 -7.99 -2.49
N VAL A 174 17.96 -8.99 -3.25
CA VAL A 174 16.54 -9.33 -3.39
C VAL A 174 16.03 -9.95 -2.08
N ASP A 175 16.77 -10.90 -1.52
CA ASP A 175 16.43 -11.52 -0.23
C ASP A 175 16.37 -10.49 0.90
N GLN A 176 17.40 -9.64 1.03
CA GLN A 176 17.43 -8.59 2.04
C GLN A 176 16.28 -7.59 1.87
N ALA A 177 16.01 -7.15 0.63
CA ALA A 177 14.91 -6.22 0.37
C ALA A 177 13.53 -6.84 0.67
N ALA A 178 13.34 -8.14 0.45
CA ALA A 178 12.12 -8.84 0.81
C ALA A 178 11.89 -8.83 2.33
N VAL A 179 12.94 -9.12 3.11
CA VAL A 179 12.86 -9.08 4.58
C VAL A 179 12.57 -7.68 5.10
N GLU A 180 13.26 -6.66 4.58
CA GLU A 180 13.07 -5.27 4.97
C GLU A 180 11.66 -4.76 4.60
N LEU A 181 11.14 -5.13 3.43
CA LEU A 181 9.80 -4.76 3.02
C LEU A 181 8.73 -5.39 3.91
N VAL A 182 8.87 -6.67 4.27
CA VAL A 182 7.93 -7.32 5.20
C VAL A 182 7.92 -6.62 6.55
N ALA A 183 9.09 -6.25 7.09
CA ALA A 183 9.18 -5.51 8.35
C ALA A 183 8.47 -4.14 8.26
N ALA A 184 8.65 -3.41 7.15
CA ALA A 184 7.99 -2.14 6.91
C ALA A 184 6.46 -2.29 6.75
N ALA A 185 6.02 -3.32 6.01
CA ALA A 185 4.60 -3.58 5.77
C ALA A 185 3.85 -4.03 7.04
N LEU A 186 4.52 -4.71 7.98
CA LEU A 186 3.95 -5.09 9.27
C LEU A 186 3.75 -3.91 10.23
N ASN A 187 4.50 -2.81 10.02
CA ASN A 187 4.37 -1.60 10.83
C ASN A 187 4.50 -0.32 9.97
N PRO A 188 3.51 -0.07 9.08
CA PRO A 188 3.58 1.02 8.10
C PRO A 188 3.52 2.41 8.76
N TRP A 189 3.19 2.49 10.05
CA TRP A 189 3.05 3.74 10.80
C TRP A 189 4.33 4.15 11.52
N ASN A 190 5.38 3.33 11.46
CA ASN A 190 6.67 3.63 12.07
C ASN A 190 7.66 4.28 11.08
N ILE A 191 7.15 5.11 10.18
CA ILE A 191 7.93 5.97 9.29
C ILE A 191 7.93 7.40 9.83
N ARG A 192 9.10 8.04 9.76
CA ARG A 192 9.19 9.50 9.91
C ARG A 192 8.99 10.13 8.54
N LEU A 193 8.09 11.09 8.49
CA LEU A 193 7.82 11.88 7.30
C LEU A 193 8.92 12.93 7.17
N SER A 194 9.38 13.14 5.95
CA SER A 194 10.26 14.27 5.66
C SER A 194 9.45 15.55 5.84
N VAL A 195 9.72 16.32 6.89
CA VAL A 195 9.13 17.66 7.04
C VAL A 195 9.75 18.54 5.95
N LYS A 196 9.06 18.71 4.81
CA LYS A 196 9.39 19.76 3.85
C LYS A 196 9.01 21.10 4.49
N PRO A 197 9.93 22.07 4.62
CA PRO A 197 9.57 23.40 5.11
C PRO A 197 8.62 24.05 4.10
N GLY A 198 7.34 24.26 4.46
CA GLY A 198 6.43 25.03 3.59
C GLY A 198 4.92 24.79 3.72
N TYR A 199 4.45 23.75 4.40
CA TYR A 199 3.01 23.55 4.62
C TYR A 199 2.64 23.85 6.08
N ASN A 200 2.29 25.12 6.33
CA ASN A 200 1.60 25.60 7.52
C ASN A 200 0.15 25.94 7.16
#